data_AF-A0A965QMS5-F1
#
_entry.id   AF-A0A965QMS5-F1
#
_cell.length_a   1.000
_cell.length_b   1.000
_cell.length_c   1.000
_cell.angle_alpha   90.00
_cell.angle_beta   90.00
_cell.angle_gamma   90.00
#
_symmetry.space_group_name_H-M   'P 1'
#
loop_
_entity.id
_entity.type
_entity.pdbx_description
1 polymer ?
#
loop_
_entity_poly.entity_id
_entity_poly.type
_entity_poly.pdbx_seq_one_letter_code
_entity_poly.pdbx_strand_id
1 'polypeptide(L)'
;LWPTVGNRMERELNAIESLGFKTQAWKADNDAAQAVSMATLEINWLIAQRELPYLVQSLPTHLLYRSIMNHGVEDSLEVIEWVRGDALVRVLDYDLWMTPHSKEQSFGFGDYPSAERFIQWIKWWNEISPEFAAQRIVELDEGLIVGCMTAACEIIPVGLNRNQEELSDEYWITPDNRFGLKMKTSDDSDFDVFHQFVHSLYKQDVRLAQSVLAHSAMLVREESIEEARRWRDGRLEEQGFLSPDEARDLLKPKSNKQLVDMIRVAVSTEPKRYSTATSGESNDLATVPSELHERIFEYVQKIDSDELAQEIEQQLGTSELVRLVGTSAPHPEILLQDEDVMDLFVDKLAKRTHQILLNLEAQKVRALKQRLQQSDSSLLIDQTIAWLSENNLERAMDYKARIARCINTLATAMGVMNE
;
A
#
# COMPACT_ATOMS: atom_id res chain seq x y z
N LEU A 1 7.59 26.61 28.41
CA LEU A 1 8.00 26.10 27.06
C LEU A 1 7.05 26.51 25.94
N TRP A 2 5.73 26.65 26.19
CA TRP A 2 4.75 27.14 25.20
C TRP A 2 4.87 28.63 24.78
N PRO A 3 5.18 29.60 25.66
CA PRO A 3 5.26 31.02 25.26
C PRO A 3 6.45 31.33 24.34
N THR A 4 7.53 30.56 24.45
CA THR A 4 8.76 30.73 23.65
C THR A 4 8.62 30.20 22.22
N VAL A 5 7.82 29.15 22.00
CA VAL A 5 7.50 28.66 20.65
C VAL A 5 6.51 29.59 19.95
N GLY A 6 5.49 30.08 20.67
CA GLY A 6 4.54 31.07 20.14
C GLY A 6 5.23 32.36 19.67
N ASN A 7 6.08 32.96 20.52
CA ASN A 7 6.81 34.18 20.16
C ASN A 7 7.83 33.98 19.03
N ARG A 8 8.33 32.76 18.81
CA ARG A 8 9.26 32.47 17.71
C ARG A 8 8.50 32.23 16.40
N MET A 9 7.41 31.48 16.43
CA MET A 9 6.52 31.29 15.28
C MET A 9 5.86 32.61 14.83
N GLU A 10 5.48 33.48 15.77
CA GLU A 10 4.88 34.78 15.43
C GLU A 10 5.92 35.73 14.80
N ARG A 11 7.18 35.66 15.23
CA ARG A 11 8.30 36.34 14.54
C ARG A 11 8.57 35.75 13.16
N GLU A 12 8.51 34.43 13.01
CA GLU A 12 8.70 33.79 11.70
C GLU A 12 7.51 34.03 10.76
N LEU A 13 6.28 34.09 11.26
CA LEU A 13 5.10 34.51 10.50
C LEU A 13 5.23 35.96 10.01
N ASN A 14 5.66 36.88 10.89
CA ASN A 14 5.93 38.27 10.50
C ASN A 14 7.11 38.36 9.51
N ALA A 15 8.10 37.47 9.62
CA ALA A 15 9.20 37.38 8.66
C ALA A 15 8.74 36.82 7.29
N ILE A 16 7.87 35.82 7.29
CA ILE A 16 7.21 35.23 6.11
C ILE A 16 6.34 36.28 5.40
N GLU A 17 5.60 37.11 6.14
CA GLU A 17 4.87 38.26 5.56
C GLU A 17 5.79 39.30 4.93
N SER A 18 7.00 39.50 5.48
CA SER A 18 8.00 40.43 4.95
C SER A 18 8.81 39.89 3.76
N LEU A 19 8.82 38.57 3.55
CA LEU A 19 9.69 37.90 2.57
C LEU A 19 9.20 37.97 1.12
N GLY A 20 8.00 38.49 0.86
CA GLY A 20 7.50 38.74 -0.50
C GLY A 20 7.74 37.55 -1.44
N PHE A 21 7.07 36.42 -1.19
CA PHE A 21 7.23 35.19 -1.96
C PHE A 21 7.16 35.47 -3.48
N LYS A 22 8.32 35.52 -4.13
CA LYS A 22 8.40 35.28 -5.57
C LYS A 22 8.13 33.79 -5.73
N THR A 23 6.96 33.46 -6.29
CA THR A 23 6.62 32.11 -6.72
C THR A 23 7.61 31.67 -7.79
N GLN A 24 8.74 31.09 -7.37
CA GLN A 24 9.55 30.26 -8.24
C GLN A 24 8.76 28.98 -8.46
N ALA A 25 8.40 28.72 -9.72
CA ALA A 25 7.85 27.44 -10.11
C ALA A 25 8.80 26.34 -9.64
N TRP A 26 8.29 25.40 -8.85
CA TRP A 26 9.02 24.23 -8.42
C TRP A 26 9.55 23.50 -9.67
N LYS A 27 10.86 23.37 -9.77
CA LYS A 27 11.51 22.44 -10.69
C LYS A 27 12.16 21.38 -9.81
N ALA A 28 11.71 20.13 -9.96
CA ALA A 28 12.46 19.00 -9.45
C ALA A 28 13.78 18.93 -10.25
N ASP A 29 14.89 19.33 -9.63
CA ASP A 29 16.19 18.84 -10.05
C ASP A 29 16.29 17.35 -9.67
N ASN A 30 17.11 16.55 -10.37
CA ASN A 30 17.27 15.12 -10.10
C ASN A 30 17.65 14.77 -8.64
N ASP A 31 18.17 15.74 -7.87
CA ASP A 31 18.45 15.59 -6.44
C ASP A 31 17.18 15.62 -5.56
N ALA A 32 16.06 16.15 -6.06
CA ALA A 32 14.77 16.13 -5.37
C ALA A 32 14.17 14.71 -5.28
N ALA A 33 14.46 13.83 -6.25
CA ALA A 33 14.12 12.41 -6.17
C ALA A 33 14.83 11.72 -4.98
N GLN A 34 16.02 12.20 -4.59
CA GLN A 34 16.71 11.77 -3.37
C GLN A 34 16.10 12.34 -2.09
N ALA A 35 15.40 13.47 -2.14
CA ALA A 35 14.67 14.01 -0.99
C ALA A 35 13.39 13.21 -0.69
N VAL A 36 12.85 12.48 -1.68
CA VAL A 36 11.77 11.51 -1.48
C VAL A 36 12.25 10.26 -0.70
N SER A 37 13.55 10.10 -0.42
CA SER A 37 14.09 8.93 0.31
C SER A 37 13.54 8.74 1.73
N MET A 38 12.86 9.73 2.31
CA MET A 38 12.15 9.52 3.58
C MET A 38 10.90 8.65 3.44
N ALA A 39 10.40 8.48 2.21
CA ALA A 39 9.20 7.74 1.84
C ALA A 39 9.49 6.36 1.24
N THR A 40 10.75 5.91 1.22
CA THR A 40 11.13 4.55 0.78
C THR A 40 11.80 3.78 1.92
N LEU A 41 11.69 2.46 1.88
CA LEU A 41 12.30 1.49 2.78
C LEU A 41 13.37 0.74 1.98
N GLU A 42 14.49 0.43 2.60
CA GLU A 42 15.51 -0.44 2.01
C GLU A 42 14.95 -1.87 1.96
N ILE A 43 14.67 -2.38 0.77
CA ILE A 43 14.04 -3.71 0.59
C ILE A 43 14.95 -4.82 1.13
N ASN A 44 16.26 -4.72 0.89
CA ASN A 44 17.25 -5.65 1.43
C ASN A 44 17.25 -5.71 2.96
N TRP A 45 17.01 -4.58 3.63
CA TRP A 45 16.90 -4.56 5.09
C TRP A 45 15.62 -5.25 5.56
N LEU A 46 14.51 -5.04 4.84
CA LEU A 46 13.22 -5.63 5.14
C LEU A 46 13.28 -7.16 5.01
N ILE A 47 13.86 -7.65 3.91
CA ILE A 47 14.11 -9.07 3.64
C ILE A 47 14.95 -9.71 4.76
N ALA A 48 15.96 -8.99 5.27
CA ALA A 48 16.81 -9.50 6.35
C ALA A 48 16.09 -9.65 7.71
N GLN A 49 14.85 -9.17 7.85
CA GLN A 49 14.10 -9.28 9.10
C GLN A 49 13.40 -10.64 9.18
N ARG A 50 13.55 -11.34 10.32
CA ARG A 50 12.81 -12.58 10.59
C ARG A 50 11.30 -12.35 10.60
N GLU A 51 10.86 -11.17 11.04
CA GLU A 51 9.45 -10.78 11.10
C GLU A 51 8.92 -10.23 9.77
N LEU A 52 9.58 -10.50 8.64
CA LEU A 52 9.22 -9.99 7.31
C LEU A 52 7.71 -10.11 7.00
N PRO A 53 7.04 -11.26 7.18
CA PRO A 53 5.61 -11.37 6.87
C PRO A 53 4.76 -10.34 7.62
N TYR A 54 5.00 -10.21 8.93
CA TYR A 54 4.28 -9.28 9.79
C TYR A 54 4.60 -7.83 9.46
N LEU A 55 5.87 -7.53 9.17
CA LEU A 55 6.30 -6.18 8.79
C LEU A 55 5.63 -5.74 7.49
N VAL A 56 5.59 -6.60 6.46
CA VAL A 56 4.96 -6.28 5.17
C VAL A 56 3.48 -5.96 5.33
N GLN A 57 2.75 -6.74 6.15
CA GLN A 57 1.33 -6.50 6.43
C GLN A 57 1.08 -5.24 7.27
N SER A 58 2.06 -4.85 8.08
CA SER A 58 1.96 -3.72 9.00
C SER A 58 2.35 -2.39 8.37
N LEU A 59 3.18 -2.43 7.32
CA LEU A 59 3.70 -1.22 6.68
C LEU A 59 2.59 -0.46 5.93
N PRO A 60 2.64 0.88 5.92
CA PRO A 60 1.77 1.66 5.05
C PRO A 60 1.97 1.27 3.58
N THR A 61 0.89 0.93 2.90
CA THR A 61 0.93 0.34 1.55
C THR A 61 1.64 1.22 0.53
N HIS A 62 1.48 2.55 0.60
CA HIS A 62 2.17 3.47 -0.29
C HIS A 62 3.69 3.44 -0.11
N LEU A 63 4.19 3.26 1.12
CA LEU A 63 5.62 3.12 1.37
C LEU A 63 6.12 1.80 0.80
N LEU A 64 5.37 0.72 0.99
CA LEU A 64 5.69 -0.59 0.45
C LEU A 64 5.75 -0.56 -1.08
N TYR A 65 4.72 -0.03 -1.74
CA TYR A 65 4.68 0.16 -3.19
C TYR A 65 5.88 0.96 -3.71
N ARG A 66 6.14 2.15 -3.15
CA ARG A 66 7.26 2.99 -3.56
C ARG A 66 8.61 2.31 -3.33
N SER A 67 8.74 1.52 -2.26
CA SER A 67 9.98 0.81 -1.96
C SER A 67 10.24 -0.29 -2.98
N ILE A 68 9.21 -1.07 -3.32
CA ILE A 68 9.25 -2.10 -4.37
C ILE A 68 9.63 -1.47 -5.71
N MET A 69 8.92 -0.42 -6.12
CA MET A 69 9.16 0.23 -7.42
C MET A 69 10.53 0.93 -7.49
N ASN A 70 11.04 1.48 -6.38
CA ASN A 70 12.34 2.13 -6.35
C ASN A 70 13.51 1.14 -6.40
N HIS A 71 13.35 -0.06 -5.82
CA HIS A 71 14.40 -1.08 -5.86
C HIS A 71 14.36 -1.91 -7.14
N GLY A 72 13.18 -2.03 -7.76
CA GLY A 72 12.93 -3.02 -8.81
C GLY A 72 12.08 -4.14 -8.24
N VAL A 73 11.14 -4.61 -9.05
CA VAL A 73 10.14 -5.59 -8.60
C VAL A 73 10.74 -6.98 -8.52
N GLU A 74 11.66 -7.28 -9.44
CA GLU A 74 12.45 -8.50 -9.51
C GLU A 74 13.32 -8.68 -8.24
N ASP A 75 13.94 -7.61 -7.75
CA ASP A 75 14.72 -7.59 -6.51
C ASP A 75 13.83 -7.61 -5.25
N SER A 76 12.52 -7.46 -5.42
CA SER A 76 11.54 -7.38 -4.35
C SER A 76 10.60 -8.59 -4.29
N LEU A 77 10.86 -9.68 -5.04
CA LEU A 77 9.98 -10.85 -5.11
C LEU A 77 9.70 -11.47 -3.73
N GLU A 78 10.70 -11.56 -2.85
CA GLU A 78 10.52 -12.08 -1.50
C GLU A 78 9.59 -11.19 -0.67
N VAL A 79 9.63 -9.86 -0.86
CA VAL A 79 8.68 -8.94 -0.20
C VAL A 79 7.28 -9.10 -0.79
N ILE A 80 7.18 -9.21 -2.13
CA ILE A 80 5.92 -9.41 -2.88
C ILE A 80 5.25 -10.71 -2.46
N GLU A 81 6.04 -11.74 -2.17
CA GLU A 81 5.56 -13.01 -1.63
C GLU A 81 4.76 -12.80 -0.35
N TRP A 82 5.05 -11.79 0.45
CA TRP A 82 4.33 -11.50 1.69
C TRP A 82 3.26 -10.42 1.57
N VAL A 83 3.04 -9.84 0.39
CA VAL A 83 1.96 -8.88 0.17
C VAL A 83 0.66 -9.64 -0.08
N ARG A 84 -0.33 -9.45 0.81
CA ARG A 84 -1.57 -10.24 0.90
C ARG A 84 -2.80 -9.35 1.10
N GLY A 85 -3.98 -9.86 0.75
CA GLY A 85 -5.27 -9.26 1.07
C GLY A 85 -5.38 -7.77 0.69
N ASP A 86 -5.86 -6.95 1.63
CA ASP A 86 -6.06 -5.51 1.41
C ASP A 86 -4.76 -4.78 1.03
N ALA A 87 -3.62 -5.17 1.60
CA ALA A 87 -2.33 -4.60 1.21
C ALA A 87 -2.00 -4.87 -0.26
N LEU A 88 -2.31 -6.08 -0.77
CA LEU A 88 -2.12 -6.42 -2.18
C LEU A 88 -3.03 -5.59 -3.09
N VAL A 89 -4.31 -5.53 -2.76
CA VAL A 89 -5.30 -4.73 -3.52
C VAL A 89 -4.85 -3.27 -3.62
N ARG A 90 -4.41 -2.69 -2.51
CA ARG A 90 -3.94 -1.30 -2.46
C ARG A 90 -2.64 -1.06 -3.22
N VAL A 91 -1.70 -2.02 -3.20
CA VAL A 91 -0.49 -1.97 -4.04
C VAL A 91 -0.88 -1.96 -5.53
N LEU A 92 -1.81 -2.83 -5.92
CA LEU A 92 -2.30 -2.90 -7.29
C LEU A 92 -3.11 -1.66 -7.68
N ASP A 93 -3.87 -1.06 -6.77
CA ASP A 93 -4.59 0.20 -7.02
C ASP A 93 -3.63 1.34 -7.39
N TYR A 94 -2.46 1.40 -6.77
CA TYR A 94 -1.44 2.38 -7.12
C TYR A 94 -0.80 2.12 -8.47
N ASP A 95 -0.76 0.87 -8.93
CA ASP A 95 0.05 0.50 -10.09
C ASP A 95 -0.75 0.29 -11.37
N LEU A 96 -1.86 -0.43 -11.28
CA LEU A 96 -2.68 -0.82 -12.42
C LEU A 96 -3.40 0.37 -13.04
N TRP A 97 -3.76 1.37 -12.24
CA TRP A 97 -4.53 2.52 -12.69
C TRP A 97 -3.66 3.70 -13.14
N MET A 98 -2.34 3.51 -13.16
CA MET A 98 -1.43 4.49 -13.74
C MET A 98 -1.48 4.36 -15.26
N THR A 99 -2.11 5.34 -15.91
CA THR A 99 -2.03 5.43 -17.38
C THR A 99 -0.62 5.87 -17.77
N PRO A 100 0.15 5.07 -18.52
CA PRO A 100 1.36 5.59 -19.14
C PRO A 100 0.97 6.77 -20.04
N HIS A 101 1.86 7.75 -20.14
CA HIS A 101 1.67 8.99 -20.91
C HIS A 101 1.49 8.70 -22.41
N SER A 102 0.33 8.18 -22.81
CA SER A 102 -0.08 8.23 -24.19
C SER A 102 -0.42 9.70 -24.48
N LYS A 103 0.20 10.24 -25.52
CA LYS A 103 0.36 11.68 -25.81
C LYS A 103 -0.93 12.51 -25.92
N GLU A 104 -2.10 11.90 -25.78
CA GLU A 104 -3.40 12.53 -26.00
C GLU A 104 -4.37 12.42 -24.81
N GLN A 105 -3.99 11.76 -23.70
CA GLN A 105 -4.88 11.65 -22.53
C GLN A 105 -4.28 12.25 -21.27
N SER A 106 -5.13 13.03 -20.62
CA SER A 106 -4.97 13.85 -19.42
C SER A 106 -4.10 13.21 -18.34
N PHE A 107 -3.24 14.03 -17.72
CA PHE A 107 -2.59 13.72 -16.44
C PHE A 107 -3.63 13.26 -15.40
N GLY A 108 -3.57 11.99 -14.96
CA GLY A 108 -4.50 11.41 -13.99
C GLY A 108 -4.50 9.89 -13.96
N PHE A 109 -5.21 9.31 -12.98
CA PHE A 109 -5.55 7.90 -12.96
C PHE A 109 -6.37 7.55 -14.21
N GLY A 110 -6.01 6.46 -14.87
CA GLY A 110 -6.77 5.95 -16.00
C GLY A 110 -8.20 5.63 -15.58
N ASP A 111 -9.13 5.74 -16.54
CA ASP A 111 -10.49 5.23 -16.35
C ASP A 111 -10.52 3.69 -16.34
N TYR A 112 -9.40 3.04 -16.69
CA TYR A 112 -9.27 1.60 -16.88
C TYR A 112 -7.98 1.09 -16.23
N PRO A 113 -7.99 -0.12 -15.63
CA PRO A 113 -6.75 -0.78 -15.24
C PRO A 113 -5.93 -1.15 -16.49
N SER A 114 -4.62 -0.99 -16.39
CA SER A 114 -3.66 -1.30 -17.45
C SER A 114 -3.49 -2.81 -17.58
N ALA A 115 -3.88 -3.34 -18.74
CA ALA A 115 -3.67 -4.74 -19.11
C ALA A 115 -2.18 -5.13 -19.05
N GLU A 116 -1.30 -4.26 -19.53
CA GLU A 116 0.15 -4.48 -19.55
C GLU A 116 0.70 -4.62 -18.12
N ARG A 117 0.33 -3.70 -17.22
CA ARG A 117 0.76 -3.78 -15.81
C ARG A 117 0.17 -5.02 -15.13
N PHE A 118 -1.08 -5.37 -15.40
CA PHE A 118 -1.70 -6.57 -14.85
C PHE A 118 -0.98 -7.85 -15.30
N ILE A 119 -0.68 -7.99 -16.59
CA ILE A 119 0.09 -9.11 -17.12
C ILE A 119 1.49 -9.14 -16.50
N GLN A 120 2.12 -7.98 -16.31
CA GLN A 120 3.41 -7.89 -15.63
C GLN A 120 3.35 -8.39 -14.18
N TRP A 121 2.29 -8.07 -13.43
CA TRP A 121 2.07 -8.65 -12.09
C TRP A 121 1.92 -10.17 -12.13
N ILE A 122 1.21 -10.70 -13.13
CA ILE A 122 1.11 -12.15 -13.34
C ILE A 122 2.49 -12.75 -13.64
N LYS A 123 3.35 -12.09 -14.43
CA LYS A 123 4.73 -12.53 -14.69
C LYS A 123 5.50 -12.68 -13.38
N TRP A 124 5.53 -11.63 -12.56
CA TRP A 124 6.23 -11.66 -11.28
C TRP A 124 5.69 -12.72 -10.32
N TRP A 125 4.37 -12.94 -10.30
CA TRP A 125 3.79 -14.03 -9.50
C TRP A 125 4.15 -15.42 -10.03
N ASN A 126 4.16 -15.61 -11.35
CA ASN A 126 4.55 -16.86 -11.99
C ASN A 126 6.04 -17.18 -11.78
N GLU A 127 6.90 -16.16 -11.64
CA GLU A 127 8.31 -16.34 -11.28
C GLU A 127 8.50 -16.98 -9.90
N ILE A 128 7.59 -16.70 -8.95
CA ILE A 128 7.53 -17.40 -7.65
C ILE A 128 6.97 -18.81 -7.89
N SER A 129 5.73 -18.91 -8.37
CA SER A 129 5.16 -20.13 -8.95
C SER A 129 3.81 -19.84 -9.65
N PRO A 130 3.40 -20.66 -10.63
CA PRO A 130 2.10 -20.51 -11.27
C PRO A 130 0.91 -20.71 -10.32
N GLU A 131 1.05 -21.61 -9.36
CA GLU A 131 0.07 -21.81 -8.29
C GLU A 131 -0.03 -20.59 -7.38
N PHE A 132 1.10 -19.92 -7.09
CA PHE A 132 1.10 -18.68 -6.33
C PHE A 132 0.31 -17.58 -7.05
N ALA A 133 0.50 -17.39 -8.36
CA ALA A 133 -0.27 -16.43 -9.14
C ALA A 133 -1.79 -16.69 -9.07
N ALA A 134 -2.19 -17.96 -9.17
CA ALA A 134 -3.58 -18.37 -9.01
C ALA A 134 -4.10 -18.14 -7.57
N GLN A 135 -3.27 -18.26 -6.55
CA GLN A 135 -3.66 -17.88 -5.18
C GLN A 135 -3.78 -16.36 -5.03
N ARG A 136 -2.88 -15.57 -5.63
CA ARG A 136 -2.89 -14.10 -5.55
C ARG A 136 -4.18 -13.51 -6.12
N ILE A 137 -4.62 -13.99 -7.28
CA ILE A 137 -5.81 -13.42 -7.94
C ILE A 137 -7.08 -13.61 -7.08
N VAL A 138 -7.16 -14.69 -6.32
CA VAL A 138 -8.32 -15.03 -5.48
C VAL A 138 -8.44 -14.13 -4.25
N GLU A 139 -7.33 -13.52 -3.83
CA GLU A 139 -7.35 -12.56 -2.73
C GLU A 139 -7.80 -11.16 -3.15
N LEU A 140 -7.91 -10.90 -4.46
CA LEU A 140 -8.35 -9.61 -4.96
C LEU A 140 -9.86 -9.47 -4.88
N ASP A 141 -10.34 -8.23 -4.83
CA ASP A 141 -11.76 -7.97 -4.93
C ASP A 141 -12.30 -8.32 -6.32
N GLU A 142 -13.53 -8.81 -6.37
CA GLU A 142 -14.16 -9.29 -7.61
C GLU A 142 -14.18 -8.22 -8.71
N GLY A 143 -14.45 -6.96 -8.34
CA GLY A 143 -14.47 -5.83 -9.27
C GLY A 143 -13.11 -5.60 -9.92
N LEU A 144 -12.02 -5.67 -9.15
CA LEU A 144 -10.66 -5.55 -9.65
C LEU A 144 -10.28 -6.72 -10.54
N ILE A 145 -10.62 -7.96 -10.16
CA ILE A 145 -10.39 -9.16 -11.00
C ILE A 145 -11.08 -8.98 -12.35
N VAL A 146 -12.38 -8.68 -12.35
CA VAL A 146 -13.18 -8.48 -13.57
C VAL A 146 -12.60 -7.35 -14.41
N GLY A 147 -12.25 -6.22 -13.79
CA GLY A 147 -11.65 -5.08 -14.47
C GLY A 147 -10.33 -5.44 -15.17
N CYS A 148 -9.45 -6.16 -14.46
CA CYS A 148 -8.16 -6.61 -14.98
C CYS A 148 -8.31 -7.65 -16.10
N MET A 149 -9.17 -8.66 -15.92
CA MET A 149 -9.44 -9.69 -16.91
C MET A 149 -10.05 -9.08 -18.19
N THR A 150 -11.02 -8.18 -18.03
CA THR A 150 -11.64 -7.47 -19.15
C THR A 150 -10.66 -6.51 -19.84
N ALA A 151 -9.69 -5.95 -19.12
CA ALA A 151 -8.63 -5.16 -19.72
C ALA A 151 -7.66 -6.04 -20.54
N ALA A 152 -7.27 -7.21 -20.01
CA ALA A 152 -6.27 -8.09 -20.61
C ALA A 152 -6.77 -8.89 -21.81
N CYS A 153 -8.01 -9.40 -21.75
CA CYS A 153 -8.55 -10.28 -22.78
C CYS A 153 -10.02 -10.03 -23.10
N GLU A 154 -10.45 -10.59 -24.23
CA GLU A 154 -11.84 -10.76 -24.63
C GLU A 154 -12.25 -12.20 -24.29
N ILE A 155 -13.36 -12.34 -23.56
CA ILE A 155 -13.84 -13.61 -23.03
C ILE A 155 -15.23 -13.87 -23.60
N ILE A 156 -15.40 -14.97 -24.33
CA ILE A 156 -16.67 -15.35 -24.97
C ILE A 156 -17.13 -16.69 -24.40
N PRO A 157 -18.36 -16.78 -23.84
CA PRO A 157 -18.90 -18.06 -23.40
C PRO A 157 -19.25 -18.94 -24.60
N VAL A 158 -18.68 -20.15 -24.63
CA VAL A 158 -18.89 -21.16 -25.66
C VAL A 158 -20.28 -21.78 -25.48
N GLY A 159 -21.10 -21.74 -26.53
CA GLY A 159 -22.44 -22.36 -26.54
C GLY A 159 -23.63 -21.44 -26.27
N LEU A 160 -23.40 -20.17 -25.88
CA LEU A 160 -24.47 -19.18 -25.81
C LEU A 160 -24.71 -18.45 -27.15
N ASN A 161 -23.66 -18.32 -27.99
CA ASN A 161 -23.77 -17.70 -29.30
C ASN A 161 -24.09 -18.76 -30.38
N ARG A 162 -25.14 -18.51 -31.18
CA ARG A 162 -25.59 -19.39 -32.28
C ARG A 162 -24.60 -19.52 -33.45
N ASN A 163 -23.52 -18.72 -33.47
CA ASN A 163 -22.45 -18.77 -34.46
C ASN A 163 -21.20 -19.48 -33.89
N GLN A 164 -21.34 -20.71 -33.40
CA GLN A 164 -20.18 -21.51 -32.95
C GLN A 164 -19.16 -21.78 -34.07
N GLU A 165 -19.54 -21.60 -35.33
CA GLU A 165 -18.66 -21.76 -36.51
C GLU A 165 -17.69 -20.58 -36.73
N GLU A 166 -17.77 -19.50 -35.95
CA GLU A 166 -16.92 -18.29 -36.08
C GLU A 166 -15.97 -18.04 -34.88
N LEU A 167 -15.80 -18.99 -33.96
CA LEU A 167 -14.64 -18.95 -33.06
C LEU A 167 -13.41 -19.15 -33.95
N SER A 168 -12.82 -18.02 -34.37
CA SER A 168 -11.64 -18.00 -35.22
C SER A 168 -10.49 -18.75 -34.54
N ASP A 169 -9.50 -19.16 -35.33
CA ASP A 169 -8.23 -19.72 -34.83
C ASP A 169 -7.49 -18.76 -33.86
N GLU A 170 -7.98 -17.54 -33.67
CA GLU A 170 -7.45 -16.53 -32.74
C GLU A 170 -7.90 -16.72 -31.28
N TYR A 171 -8.93 -17.55 -31.03
CA TYR A 171 -9.41 -17.81 -29.67
C TYR A 171 -8.80 -19.08 -29.09
N TRP A 172 -8.24 -18.96 -27.89
CA TRP A 172 -7.85 -20.10 -27.07
C TRP A 172 -9.05 -20.61 -26.28
N ILE A 173 -9.38 -21.90 -26.42
CA ILE A 173 -10.48 -22.53 -25.69
C ILE A 173 -9.97 -23.04 -24.34
N THR A 174 -10.69 -22.70 -23.26
CA THR A 174 -10.36 -23.14 -21.91
C THR A 174 -10.41 -24.67 -21.74
N PRO A 175 -9.71 -25.26 -20.76
CA PRO A 175 -9.67 -26.71 -20.57
C PRO A 175 -11.03 -27.40 -20.39
N ASP A 176 -12.04 -26.67 -19.90
CA ASP A 176 -13.41 -27.15 -19.72
C ASP A 176 -14.32 -26.92 -20.94
N ASN A 177 -13.78 -26.36 -22.03
CA ASN A 177 -14.49 -25.99 -23.26
C ASN A 177 -15.68 -25.04 -23.06
N ARG A 178 -15.65 -24.20 -22.01
CA ARG A 178 -16.75 -23.27 -21.69
C ARG A 178 -16.48 -21.84 -22.13
N PHE A 179 -15.22 -21.44 -22.29
CA PHE A 179 -14.87 -20.07 -22.66
C PHE A 179 -13.82 -20.06 -23.78
N GLY A 180 -13.97 -19.11 -24.70
CA GLY A 180 -12.95 -18.71 -25.65
C GLY A 180 -12.29 -17.43 -25.17
N LEU A 181 -10.96 -17.40 -25.16
CA LEU A 181 -10.13 -16.31 -24.66
C LEU A 181 -9.27 -15.76 -25.79
N LYS A 182 -9.33 -14.45 -26.03
CA LYS A 182 -8.46 -13.74 -26.97
C LYS A 182 -7.75 -12.61 -26.25
N MET A 183 -6.42 -12.65 -26.21
CA MET A 183 -5.62 -11.58 -25.61
C MET A 183 -5.72 -10.29 -26.43
N LYS A 184 -5.77 -9.14 -25.75
CA LYS A 184 -5.81 -7.82 -26.40
C LYS A 184 -4.42 -7.25 -26.71
N THR A 185 -3.41 -7.75 -26.01
CA THR A 185 -2.00 -7.45 -26.30
C THR A 185 -1.56 -8.15 -27.59
N SER A 186 -0.62 -7.52 -28.30
CA SER A 186 -0.01 -8.07 -29.51
C SER A 186 1.27 -8.85 -29.23
N ASP A 187 1.72 -8.92 -27.98
CA ASP A 187 2.94 -9.65 -27.59
C ASP A 187 2.61 -11.14 -27.34
N ASP A 188 3.22 -12.03 -28.12
CA ASP A 188 3.06 -13.47 -27.97
C ASP A 188 3.58 -13.98 -26.61
N SER A 189 4.59 -13.32 -26.01
CA SER A 189 5.12 -13.71 -24.71
C SER A 189 4.14 -13.46 -23.56
N ASP A 190 3.31 -12.43 -23.69
CA ASP A 190 2.23 -12.15 -22.74
C ASP A 190 1.14 -13.23 -22.79
N PHE A 191 0.89 -13.78 -23.98
CA PHE A 191 -0.07 -14.88 -24.14
C PHE A 191 0.38 -16.13 -23.38
N ASP A 192 1.64 -16.54 -23.51
CA ASP A 192 2.16 -17.73 -22.81
C ASP A 192 2.04 -17.60 -21.28
N VAL A 193 2.38 -16.41 -20.76
CA VAL A 193 2.27 -16.10 -19.32
C VAL A 193 0.82 -16.16 -18.85
N PHE A 194 -0.08 -15.51 -19.59
CA PHE A 194 -1.49 -15.46 -19.24
C PHE A 194 -2.15 -16.85 -19.37
N HIS A 195 -1.78 -17.61 -20.40
CA HIS A 195 -2.22 -18.99 -20.61
C HIS A 195 -1.80 -19.89 -19.44
N GLN A 196 -0.54 -19.82 -19.00
CA GLN A 196 -0.04 -20.56 -17.84
C GLN A 196 -0.80 -20.18 -16.56
N PHE A 197 -1.09 -18.90 -16.37
CA PHE A 197 -1.88 -18.41 -15.23
C PHE A 197 -3.30 -18.99 -15.23
N VAL A 198 -4.03 -18.91 -16.35
CA VAL A 198 -5.40 -19.46 -16.44
C VAL A 198 -5.39 -20.97 -16.23
N HIS A 199 -4.41 -21.70 -16.79
CA HIS A 199 -4.27 -23.14 -16.54
C HIS A 199 -4.04 -23.45 -15.06
N SER A 200 -3.25 -22.62 -14.37
CA SER A 200 -2.99 -22.77 -12.93
C SER A 200 -4.24 -22.48 -12.10
N LEU A 201 -5.06 -21.52 -12.51
CA LEU A 201 -6.36 -21.23 -11.91
C LEU A 201 -7.31 -22.45 -11.99
N TYR A 202 -7.38 -23.09 -13.17
CA TYR A 202 -8.15 -24.32 -13.36
C TYR A 202 -7.62 -25.50 -12.54
N LYS A 203 -6.29 -25.61 -12.41
CA LYS A 203 -5.65 -26.65 -11.60
C LYS A 203 -5.94 -26.48 -10.10
N GLN A 204 -6.00 -25.24 -9.63
CA GLN A 204 -6.30 -24.93 -8.23
C GLN A 204 -7.78 -25.16 -7.90
N ASP A 205 -8.70 -24.52 -8.64
CA ASP A 205 -10.14 -24.72 -8.47
C ASP A 205 -10.90 -24.40 -9.77
N VAL A 206 -11.42 -25.46 -10.42
CA VAL A 206 -12.21 -25.36 -11.65
C VAL A 206 -13.44 -24.47 -11.49
N ARG A 207 -14.12 -24.51 -10.34
CA ARG A 207 -15.34 -23.71 -10.11
C ARG A 207 -14.99 -22.23 -9.98
N LEU A 208 -13.91 -21.94 -9.28
CA LEU A 208 -13.41 -20.58 -9.11
C LEU A 208 -12.97 -19.98 -10.45
N ALA A 209 -12.19 -20.73 -11.23
CA ALA A 209 -11.80 -20.33 -12.58
C ALA A 209 -13.03 -20.04 -13.46
N GLN A 210 -14.03 -20.93 -13.44
CA GLN A 210 -15.30 -20.71 -14.15
C GLN A 210 -16.04 -19.47 -13.68
N SER A 211 -16.08 -19.20 -12.37
CA SER A 211 -16.75 -18.03 -11.80
C SER A 211 -16.07 -16.75 -12.26
N VAL A 212 -14.74 -16.67 -12.16
CA VAL A 212 -13.95 -15.50 -12.59
C VAL A 212 -14.16 -15.22 -14.08
N LEU A 213 -14.07 -16.24 -14.92
CA LEU A 213 -14.26 -16.09 -16.37
C LEU A 213 -15.71 -15.76 -16.73
N ALA A 214 -16.69 -16.37 -16.06
CA ALA A 214 -18.11 -16.08 -16.31
C ALA A 214 -18.46 -14.64 -15.94
N HIS A 215 -18.02 -14.15 -14.78
CA HIS A 215 -18.32 -12.78 -14.33
C HIS A 215 -17.66 -11.76 -15.25
N SER A 216 -16.41 -12.03 -15.65
CA SER A 216 -15.68 -11.19 -16.62
C SER A 216 -16.31 -11.20 -18.02
N ALA A 217 -17.02 -12.27 -18.40
CA ALA A 217 -17.68 -12.38 -19.70
C ALA A 217 -19.12 -11.81 -19.71
N MET A 218 -19.83 -11.85 -18.57
CA MET A 218 -21.26 -11.50 -18.49
C MET A 218 -21.52 -10.03 -18.19
N LEU A 219 -20.64 -9.36 -17.46
CA LEU A 219 -20.89 -7.99 -17.05
C LEU A 219 -20.68 -7.02 -18.21
N VAL A 220 -21.51 -5.97 -18.24
CA VAL A 220 -21.32 -4.87 -19.19
C VAL A 220 -20.00 -4.20 -18.81
N ARG A 221 -19.04 -4.24 -19.75
CA ARG A 221 -17.69 -3.73 -19.56
C ARG A 221 -17.64 -2.37 -18.85
N GLU A 222 -18.50 -1.45 -19.26
CA GLU A 222 -18.55 -0.09 -18.68
C GLU A 222 -19.01 -0.08 -17.21
N GLU A 223 -20.01 -0.89 -16.85
CA GLU A 223 -20.53 -0.98 -15.48
C GLU A 223 -19.51 -1.59 -14.52
N SER A 224 -18.84 -2.67 -14.92
CA SER A 224 -17.79 -3.30 -14.09
C SER A 224 -16.63 -2.37 -13.81
N ILE A 225 -16.28 -1.54 -14.80
CA ILE A 225 -15.13 -0.65 -14.71
C ILE A 225 -15.48 0.55 -13.85
N GLU A 226 -16.69 1.08 -13.97
CA GLU A 226 -17.19 2.11 -13.06
C GLU A 226 -17.26 1.59 -11.61
N GLU A 227 -17.72 0.36 -11.41
CA GLU A 227 -17.74 -0.27 -10.09
C GLU A 227 -16.33 -0.44 -9.52
N ALA A 228 -15.40 -1.06 -10.28
CA ALA A 228 -14.01 -1.21 -9.87
C ALA A 228 -13.35 0.14 -9.54
N ARG A 229 -13.67 1.18 -10.31
CA ARG A 229 -13.21 2.55 -10.06
C ARG A 229 -13.76 3.10 -8.75
N ARG A 230 -15.06 2.94 -8.48
CA ARG A 230 -15.68 3.41 -7.21
C ARG A 230 -15.06 2.71 -6.01
N TRP A 231 -14.82 1.40 -6.10
CA TRP A 231 -14.14 0.65 -5.04
C TRP A 231 -12.72 1.13 -4.80
N ARG A 232 -11.94 1.33 -5.89
CA ARG A 232 -10.61 1.94 -5.83
C ARG A 232 -10.66 3.32 -5.16
N ASP A 233 -11.54 4.21 -5.63
CA ASP A 233 -11.63 5.58 -5.12
C ASP A 233 -11.99 5.58 -3.64
N GLY A 234 -12.90 4.71 -3.19
CA GLY A 234 -13.19 4.52 -1.76
C GLY A 234 -11.97 4.09 -0.95
N ARG A 235 -11.20 3.10 -1.43
CA ARG A 235 -9.96 2.65 -0.76
C ARG A 235 -8.87 3.72 -0.73
N LEU A 236 -8.73 4.51 -1.79
CA LEU A 236 -7.82 5.64 -1.83
C LEU A 236 -8.26 6.73 -0.84
N GLU A 237 -9.57 7.02 -0.76
CA GLU A 237 -10.11 7.97 0.22
C GLU A 237 -9.83 7.55 1.67
N GLU A 238 -9.96 6.26 1.99
CA GLU A 238 -9.58 5.70 3.29
C GLU A 238 -8.10 5.93 3.65
N GLN A 239 -7.22 5.97 2.64
CA GLN A 239 -5.80 6.26 2.81
C GLN A 239 -5.48 7.77 2.85
N GLY A 240 -6.50 8.61 2.78
CA GLY A 240 -6.39 10.07 2.81
C GLY A 240 -6.04 10.68 1.46
N PHE A 241 -6.24 9.96 0.34
CA PHE A 241 -6.34 10.61 -0.96
C PHE A 241 -7.68 11.36 -1.03
N LEU A 242 -7.70 12.49 -1.72
CA LEU A 242 -8.94 13.23 -1.97
C LEU A 242 -9.41 12.94 -3.39
N SER A 243 -10.69 13.14 -3.65
CA SER A 243 -11.17 13.14 -5.04
C SER A 243 -10.44 14.23 -5.85
N PRO A 244 -10.24 14.06 -7.17
CA PRO A 244 -9.55 15.05 -7.99
C PRO A 244 -10.16 16.45 -7.89
N ASP A 245 -11.48 16.54 -7.75
CA ASP A 245 -12.19 17.82 -7.65
C ASP A 245 -12.00 18.49 -6.27
N GLU A 246 -12.06 17.72 -5.18
CA GLU A 246 -11.73 18.22 -3.84
C GLU A 246 -10.27 18.66 -3.74
N ALA A 247 -9.36 17.88 -4.33
CA ALA A 247 -7.94 18.20 -4.35
C ALA A 247 -7.68 19.51 -5.12
N ARG A 248 -8.30 19.68 -6.30
CA ARG A 248 -8.23 20.94 -7.06
C ARG A 248 -8.82 22.11 -6.28
N ASP A 249 -9.96 21.92 -5.64
CA ASP A 249 -10.63 22.94 -4.83
C ASP A 249 -9.78 23.36 -3.63
N LEU A 250 -9.10 22.40 -2.98
CA LEU A 250 -8.20 22.66 -1.86
C LEU A 250 -6.97 23.46 -2.29
N LEU A 251 -6.44 23.18 -3.49
CA LEU A 251 -5.25 23.80 -4.06
C LEU A 251 -5.52 25.09 -4.84
N LYS A 252 -6.78 25.54 -4.94
CA LYS A 252 -7.09 26.85 -5.52
C LYS A 252 -6.24 27.93 -4.82
N PRO A 253 -5.59 28.84 -5.59
CA PRO A 253 -4.75 29.88 -5.01
C PRO A 253 -5.51 30.66 -3.94
N LYS A 254 -4.97 30.67 -2.71
CA LYS A 254 -5.55 31.39 -1.57
C LYS A 254 -4.86 32.73 -1.43
N SER A 255 -5.62 33.76 -1.06
CA SER A 255 -5.03 35.06 -0.74
C SER A 255 -4.10 34.95 0.47
N ASN A 256 -3.06 35.79 0.56
CA ASN A 256 -2.15 35.81 1.70
C ASN A 256 -2.89 35.93 3.05
N LYS A 257 -3.97 36.74 3.08
CA LYS A 257 -4.82 36.86 4.28
C LYS A 257 -5.44 35.53 4.69
N GLN A 258 -6.01 34.79 3.73
CA GLN A 258 -6.58 33.47 3.99
C GLN A 258 -5.51 32.48 4.46
N LEU A 259 -4.31 32.51 3.89
CA LEU A 259 -3.20 31.65 4.33
C LEU A 259 -2.79 31.95 5.77
N VAL A 260 -2.63 33.23 6.13
CA VAL A 260 -2.30 33.65 7.50
C VAL A 260 -3.39 33.22 8.49
N ASP A 261 -4.66 33.44 8.15
CA ASP A 261 -5.79 33.02 8.97
C ASP A 261 -5.81 31.49 9.15
N MET A 262 -5.57 30.73 8.08
CA MET A 262 -5.46 29.26 8.14
C MET A 262 -4.31 28.80 9.04
N ILE A 263 -3.12 29.41 8.93
CA ILE A 263 -1.98 29.08 9.77
C ILE A 263 -2.28 29.40 11.24
N ARG A 264 -2.89 30.55 11.52
CA ARG A 264 -3.27 30.94 12.89
C ARG A 264 -4.27 29.94 13.51
N VAL A 265 -5.26 29.51 12.74
CA VAL A 265 -6.23 28.48 13.17
C VAL A 265 -5.50 27.16 13.40
N ALA A 266 -4.62 26.73 12.49
CA ALA A 266 -3.85 25.50 12.64
C ALA A 266 -2.99 25.52 13.91
N VAL A 267 -2.22 26.59 14.14
CA VAL A 267 -1.37 26.74 15.32
C VAL A 267 -2.18 26.74 16.63
N SER A 268 -3.36 27.39 16.65
CA SER A 268 -4.20 27.42 17.85
C SER A 268 -4.93 26.10 18.14
N THR A 269 -5.19 25.28 17.11
CA THR A 269 -5.86 23.98 17.25
C THR A 269 -4.88 22.83 17.48
N GLU A 270 -3.61 23.00 17.14
CA GLU A 270 -2.55 22.01 17.28
C GLU A 270 -2.41 21.40 18.70
N PRO A 271 -2.47 22.16 19.81
CA PRO A 271 -2.38 21.58 21.15
C PRO A 271 -3.54 20.62 21.42
N LYS A 272 -4.74 20.96 20.94
CA LYS A 272 -5.94 20.13 21.09
C LYS A 272 -5.82 18.85 20.27
N ARG A 273 -5.37 18.97 19.01
CA ARG A 273 -5.13 17.83 18.13
C ARG A 273 -4.12 16.86 18.74
N TYR A 274 -3.00 17.38 19.22
CA TYR A 274 -2.00 16.56 19.89
C TYR A 274 -2.57 15.91 21.15
N SER A 275 -3.29 16.66 22.00
CA SER A 275 -3.91 16.06 23.18
C SER A 275 -4.93 14.98 22.84
N THR A 276 -5.72 15.15 21.77
CA THR A 276 -6.68 14.13 21.34
C THR A 276 -5.96 12.88 20.86
N ALA A 277 -4.91 13.03 20.05
CA ALA A 277 -4.07 11.93 19.58
C ALA A 277 -3.42 11.17 20.75
N THR A 278 -2.86 11.89 21.74
CA THR A 278 -2.19 11.25 22.90
C THR A 278 -3.14 10.84 24.02
N SER A 279 -4.40 11.29 24.03
CA SER A 279 -5.35 10.99 25.12
C SER A 279 -5.98 9.61 25.03
N GLY A 280 -5.87 8.94 23.89
CA GLY A 280 -6.38 7.58 23.67
C GLY A 280 -5.41 6.47 24.08
N GLU A 281 -4.11 6.76 24.21
CA GLU A 281 -3.07 5.75 24.39
C GLU A 281 -2.21 6.13 25.58
N SER A 282 -1.94 5.17 26.47
CA SER A 282 -1.00 5.37 27.57
C SER A 282 0.36 5.81 27.03
N ASN A 283 0.97 6.82 27.65
CA ASN A 283 2.30 7.39 27.33
C ASN A 283 3.48 6.38 27.36
N ASP A 284 3.23 5.09 27.53
CA ASP A 284 4.24 4.08 27.32
C ASP A 284 4.47 3.94 25.81
N LEU A 285 5.69 4.26 25.37
CA LEU A 285 6.21 3.93 24.02
C LEU A 285 6.08 2.43 23.66
N ALA A 286 5.69 1.59 24.62
CA ALA A 286 5.42 0.17 24.45
C ALA A 286 3.95 -0.12 24.07
N THR A 287 3.07 0.87 24.04
CA THR A 287 1.67 0.68 23.63
C THR A 287 1.63 0.47 22.13
N VAL A 288 1.18 -0.72 21.73
CA VAL A 288 1.03 -1.07 20.31
C VAL A 288 -0.20 -0.34 19.77
N PRO A 289 -0.11 0.31 18.59
CA PRO A 289 -1.28 0.85 17.92
C PRO A 289 -2.34 -0.25 17.72
N SER A 290 -3.61 0.01 18.06
CA SER A 290 -4.67 -1.00 17.90
C SER A 290 -4.78 -1.51 16.46
N GLU A 291 -4.64 -0.62 15.48
CA GLU A 291 -4.65 -0.97 14.05
C GLU A 291 -3.55 -1.98 13.68
N LEU A 292 -2.38 -1.90 14.32
CA LEU A 292 -1.27 -2.82 14.09
C LEU A 292 -1.60 -4.21 14.64
N HIS A 293 -2.21 -4.25 15.83
CA HIS A 293 -2.66 -5.49 16.45
C HIS A 293 -3.72 -6.18 15.59
N GLU A 294 -4.73 -5.43 15.14
CA GLU A 294 -5.81 -5.94 14.27
C GLU A 294 -5.26 -6.52 12.96
N ARG A 295 -4.34 -5.83 12.28
CA ARG A 295 -3.73 -6.33 11.05
C ARG A 295 -2.93 -7.61 11.24
N ILE A 296 -2.16 -7.71 12.33
CA ILE A 296 -1.41 -8.93 12.64
C ILE A 296 -2.37 -10.06 12.99
N PHE A 297 -3.43 -9.78 13.75
CA PHE A 297 -4.46 -10.76 14.08
C PHE A 297 -5.14 -11.32 12.83
N GLU A 298 -5.61 -10.45 11.93
CA GLU A 298 -6.25 -10.86 10.67
C GLU A 298 -5.31 -11.67 9.76
N TYR A 299 -4.02 -11.32 9.75
CA TYR A 299 -3.02 -12.08 9.01
C TYR A 299 -2.78 -13.46 9.61
N VAL A 300 -2.61 -13.53 10.93
CA VAL A 300 -2.38 -14.77 11.68
C VAL A 300 -3.54 -15.76 11.47
N GLN A 301 -4.78 -15.29 11.40
CA GLN A 301 -5.95 -16.14 11.13
C GLN A 301 -5.92 -16.83 9.76
N LYS A 302 -5.09 -16.37 8.81
CA LYS A 302 -4.99 -16.91 7.46
C LYS A 302 -3.82 -17.88 7.27
N ILE A 303 -2.95 -18.01 8.27
CA ILE A 303 -1.78 -18.91 8.22
C ILE A 303 -2.26 -20.35 8.39
N ASP A 304 -1.58 -21.30 7.73
CA ASP A 304 -1.84 -22.73 7.91
C ASP A 304 -1.66 -23.14 9.39
N SER A 305 -2.53 -24.02 9.88
CA SER A 305 -2.57 -24.37 11.31
C SER A 305 -1.26 -24.96 11.83
N ASP A 306 -0.55 -25.73 11.00
CA ASP A 306 0.68 -26.40 11.41
C ASP A 306 1.85 -25.40 11.45
N GLU A 307 1.91 -24.48 10.49
CA GLU A 307 2.91 -23.41 10.44
C GLU A 307 2.69 -22.42 11.60
N LEU A 308 1.45 -22.05 11.86
CA LEU A 308 1.10 -21.13 12.94
C LEU A 308 1.44 -21.71 14.31
N ALA A 309 1.17 -22.99 14.55
CA ALA A 309 1.53 -23.65 15.80
C ALA A 309 3.05 -23.62 16.06
N GLN A 310 3.86 -23.87 15.02
CA GLN A 310 5.33 -23.78 15.14
C GLN A 310 5.78 -22.36 15.46
N GLU A 311 5.19 -21.35 14.83
CA GLU A 311 5.55 -19.94 15.07
C GLU A 311 5.13 -19.48 16.47
N ILE A 312 3.96 -19.93 16.97
CA ILE A 312 3.51 -19.71 18.35
C ILE A 312 4.52 -20.27 19.34
N GLU A 313 4.95 -21.53 19.15
CA GLU A 313 5.97 -22.16 19.98
C GLU A 313 7.29 -21.40 19.95
N GLN A 314 7.70 -20.94 18.78
CA GLN A 314 8.96 -20.22 18.60
C GLN A 314 8.93 -18.81 19.21
N GLN A 315 7.80 -18.10 19.15
CA GLN A 315 7.67 -16.74 19.66
C GLN A 315 7.36 -16.70 21.16
N LEU A 316 6.45 -17.53 21.67
CA LEU A 316 6.10 -17.55 23.09
C LEU A 316 7.15 -18.29 23.95
N GLY A 317 7.73 -19.36 23.41
CA GLY A 317 8.67 -20.23 24.11
C GLY A 317 7.96 -21.24 25.02
N THR A 318 8.64 -22.35 25.28
CA THR A 318 8.07 -23.50 26.00
C THR A 318 7.61 -23.18 27.43
N SER A 319 8.32 -22.31 28.15
CA SER A 319 7.95 -21.95 29.53
C SER A 319 6.63 -21.17 29.60
N GLU A 320 6.36 -20.30 28.64
CA GLU A 320 5.15 -19.47 28.62
C GLU A 320 3.95 -20.31 28.19
N LEU A 321 4.14 -21.19 27.19
CA LEU A 321 3.13 -22.14 26.77
C LEU A 321 2.74 -23.12 27.89
N VAL A 322 3.71 -23.62 28.67
CA VAL A 322 3.42 -24.45 29.85
C VAL A 322 2.60 -23.67 30.88
N ARG A 323 2.83 -22.37 31.03
CA ARG A 323 2.08 -21.53 31.98
C ARG A 323 0.63 -21.34 31.55
N LEU A 324 0.38 -21.15 30.26
CA LEU A 324 -0.96 -20.91 29.71
C LEU A 324 -1.76 -22.20 29.58
N VAL A 325 -1.19 -23.20 28.89
CA VAL A 325 -1.92 -24.43 28.53
C VAL A 325 -1.74 -25.54 29.58
N GLY A 326 -0.77 -25.40 30.48
CA GLY A 326 -0.47 -26.39 31.52
C GLY A 326 0.34 -27.61 31.03
N THR A 327 0.76 -27.63 29.76
CA THR A 327 1.52 -28.75 29.16
C THR A 327 2.72 -28.25 28.35
N SER A 328 3.77 -29.07 28.24
CA SER A 328 5.00 -28.71 27.53
C SER A 328 5.02 -29.09 26.04
N ALA A 329 3.99 -29.78 25.58
CA ALA A 329 3.82 -30.22 24.20
C ALA A 329 2.33 -30.20 23.85
N PRO A 330 1.70 -29.02 23.84
CA PRO A 330 0.29 -28.90 23.48
C PRO A 330 0.09 -29.32 22.02
N HIS A 331 -1.04 -29.97 21.73
CA HIS A 331 -1.39 -30.28 20.35
C HIS A 331 -1.68 -28.97 19.59
N PRO A 332 -1.30 -28.82 18.30
CA PRO A 332 -1.55 -27.61 17.52
C PRO A 332 -2.99 -27.09 17.62
N GLU A 333 -3.97 -27.97 17.51
CA GLU A 333 -5.40 -27.63 17.63
C GLU A 333 -5.77 -26.97 18.96
N ILE A 334 -5.11 -27.34 20.07
CA ILE A 334 -5.37 -26.75 21.39
C ILE A 334 -4.80 -25.33 21.45
N LEU A 335 -3.60 -25.12 20.89
CA LEU A 335 -2.99 -23.79 20.83
C LEU A 335 -3.85 -22.80 20.06
N LEU A 336 -4.43 -23.24 18.94
CA LEU A 336 -5.21 -22.40 18.04
C LEU A 336 -6.63 -22.11 18.57
N GLN A 337 -7.15 -22.94 19.46
CA GLN A 337 -8.47 -22.76 20.08
C GLN A 337 -8.43 -21.90 21.35
N ASP A 338 -7.25 -21.70 21.92
CA ASP A 338 -7.07 -20.93 23.15
C ASP A 338 -6.91 -19.43 22.84
N GLU A 339 -7.96 -18.66 23.11
CA GLU A 339 -7.99 -17.20 22.87
C GLU A 339 -6.87 -16.47 23.64
N ASP A 340 -6.54 -16.91 24.86
CA ASP A 340 -5.49 -16.26 25.67
C ASP A 340 -4.10 -16.48 25.06
N VAL A 341 -3.87 -17.65 24.46
CA VAL A 341 -2.62 -17.96 23.75
C VAL A 341 -2.51 -17.10 22.49
N MET A 342 -3.58 -17.01 21.70
CA MET A 342 -3.61 -16.24 20.47
C MET A 342 -3.43 -14.74 20.73
N ASP A 343 -4.14 -14.20 21.72
CA ASP A 343 -4.02 -12.79 22.10
C ASP A 343 -2.60 -12.46 22.58
N LEU A 344 -2.00 -13.31 23.43
CA LEU A 344 -0.63 -13.08 23.89
C LEU A 344 0.38 -13.19 22.73
N PHE A 345 0.19 -14.13 21.82
CA PHE A 345 1.04 -14.31 20.65
C PHE A 345 0.98 -13.07 19.74
N VAL A 346 -0.22 -12.61 19.40
CA VAL A 346 -0.43 -11.42 18.56
C VAL A 346 0.09 -10.16 19.24
N ASP A 347 -0.16 -9.96 20.54
CA ASP A 347 0.37 -8.83 21.29
C ASP A 347 1.91 -8.82 21.28
N LYS A 348 2.55 -9.98 21.49
CA LYS A 348 4.01 -10.08 21.46
C LYS A 348 4.59 -9.80 20.07
N LEU A 349 3.98 -10.32 19.02
CA LEU A 349 4.35 -10.03 17.64
C LEU A 349 4.16 -8.55 17.32
N ALA A 350 3.02 -7.97 17.68
CA ALA A 350 2.72 -6.58 17.40
C ALA A 350 3.66 -5.63 18.14
N LYS A 351 4.01 -5.91 19.40
CA LYS A 351 5.05 -5.18 20.15
C LYS A 351 6.40 -5.24 19.45
N ARG A 352 6.80 -6.43 19.00
CA ARG A 352 8.09 -6.62 18.32
C ARG A 352 8.13 -5.91 16.97
N THR A 353 7.10 -6.07 16.15
CA THR A 353 6.94 -5.39 14.87
C THR A 353 6.95 -3.87 15.06
N HIS A 354 6.19 -3.36 16.03
CA HIS A 354 6.20 -1.93 16.38
C HIS A 354 7.59 -1.44 16.76
N GLN A 355 8.32 -2.17 17.61
CA GLN A 355 9.67 -1.82 18.01
C GLN A 355 10.64 -1.79 16.82
N ILE A 356 10.53 -2.74 15.89
CA ILE A 356 11.33 -2.78 14.67
C ILE A 356 11.04 -1.54 13.80
N LEU A 357 9.77 -1.18 13.62
CA LEU A 357 9.37 0.01 12.86
C LEU A 357 9.86 1.31 13.51
N LEU A 358 9.77 1.43 14.84
CA LEU A 358 10.32 2.57 15.59
C LEU A 358 11.85 2.68 15.43
N ASN A 359 12.55 1.54 15.51
CA ASN A 359 14.01 1.51 15.32
C ASN A 359 14.39 1.94 13.90
N LEU A 360 13.64 1.50 12.90
CA LEU A 360 13.85 1.88 11.50
C LEU A 360 13.64 3.39 11.30
N GLU A 361 12.57 3.95 11.82
CA GLU A 361 12.32 5.39 11.75
C GLU A 361 13.41 6.19 12.48
N ALA A 362 13.84 5.73 13.65
CA ALA A 362 14.96 6.34 14.35
C ALA A 362 16.27 6.31 13.53
N GLN A 363 16.54 5.22 12.80
CA GLN A 363 17.68 5.13 11.89
C GLN A 363 17.54 6.10 10.71
N LYS A 364 16.37 6.16 10.07
CA LYS A 364 16.09 7.11 8.98
C LYS A 364 16.29 8.56 9.41
N VAL A 365 15.81 8.91 10.60
CA VAL A 365 16.02 10.23 11.20
C VAL A 365 17.50 10.52 11.43
N ARG A 366 18.30 9.56 11.90
CA ARG A 366 19.75 9.74 12.06
C ARG A 366 20.44 9.94 10.72
N ALA A 367 20.10 9.14 9.71
CA ALA A 367 20.62 9.29 8.36
C ALA A 367 20.24 10.65 7.74
N LEU A 368 19.00 11.10 7.96
CA LEU A 368 18.55 12.44 7.58
C LEU A 368 19.43 13.52 8.22
N LYS A 369 19.66 13.45 9.54
CA LYS A 369 20.52 14.41 10.24
C LYS A 369 21.95 14.44 9.71
N GLN A 370 22.52 13.28 9.41
CA GLN A 370 23.85 13.20 8.80
C GLN A 370 23.88 13.87 7.42
N ARG A 371 22.85 13.65 6.59
CA ARG A 371 22.72 14.34 5.30
C ARG A 371 22.56 15.85 5.45
N LEU A 372 21.75 16.30 6.41
CA LEU A 372 21.57 17.72 6.72
C LEU A 372 22.87 18.40 7.18
N GLN A 373 23.78 17.67 7.82
CA GLN A 373 25.09 18.19 8.21
C GLN A 373 26.08 18.28 7.04
N GLN A 374 25.86 17.48 5.99
CA GLN A 374 26.75 17.41 4.82
C GLN A 374 26.28 18.27 3.65
N SER A 375 24.99 18.60 3.58
CA SER A 375 24.40 19.39 2.49
C SER A 375 24.08 20.82 2.94
N ASP A 376 24.59 21.80 2.19
CA ASP A 376 24.26 23.22 2.38
C ASP A 376 22.83 23.57 1.90
N SER A 377 22.22 22.71 1.08
CA SER A 377 20.86 22.88 0.56
C SER A 377 19.98 21.71 0.99
N SER A 378 19.25 21.89 2.09
CA SER A 378 18.25 20.92 2.56
C SER A 378 16.86 21.51 2.51
N LEU A 379 15.87 20.65 2.24
CA LEU A 379 14.47 21.06 2.25
C LEU A 379 14.05 21.45 3.67
N LEU A 380 13.23 22.49 3.79
CA LEU A 380 12.69 22.95 5.08
C LEU A 380 11.95 21.83 5.83
N ILE A 381 11.27 20.94 5.10
CA ILE A 381 10.56 19.78 5.65
C ILE A 381 11.54 18.85 6.38
N ASP A 382 12.68 18.54 5.76
CA ASP A 382 13.69 17.65 6.34
C ASP A 382 14.31 18.25 7.61
N GLN A 383 14.64 19.55 7.56
CA GLN A 383 15.13 20.28 8.73
C GLN A 383 14.11 20.26 9.87
N THR A 384 12.82 20.43 9.55
CA THR A 384 11.73 20.44 10.53
C THR A 384 11.54 19.07 11.17
N ILE A 385 11.56 17.99 10.37
CA ILE A 385 11.44 16.61 10.86
C ILE A 385 12.65 16.25 11.72
N ALA A 386 13.86 16.59 11.28
CA ALA A 386 15.08 16.37 12.07
C ALA A 386 15.00 17.11 13.42
N TRP A 387 14.58 18.37 13.44
CA TRP A 387 14.41 19.15 14.66
C TRP A 387 13.33 18.57 15.58
N LEU A 388 12.16 18.21 15.03
CA LEU A 388 11.07 17.61 15.81
C LEU A 388 11.52 16.31 16.46
N SER A 389 12.24 15.46 15.73
CA SER A 389 12.70 14.16 16.22
C SER A 389 13.67 14.24 17.40
N GLU A 390 14.37 15.38 17.59
CA GLU A 390 15.24 15.60 18.76
C GLU A 390 14.45 15.85 20.03
N ASN A 391 13.27 16.44 19.88
CA ASN A 391 12.44 16.86 21.00
C ASN A 391 11.40 15.81 21.34
N ASN A 392 10.78 15.21 20.33
CA ASN A 392 9.73 14.22 20.46
C ASN A 392 9.58 13.43 19.14
N LEU A 393 10.06 12.18 19.12
CA LEU A 393 10.03 11.31 17.94
C LEU A 393 8.60 10.99 17.49
N GLU A 394 7.71 10.69 18.43
CA GLU A 394 6.30 10.39 18.16
C GLU A 394 5.61 11.56 17.45
N ARG A 395 5.85 12.79 17.94
CA ARG A 395 5.34 13.99 17.28
C ARG A 395 5.93 14.17 15.89
N ALA A 396 7.21 13.85 15.69
CA ALA A 396 7.81 13.88 14.36
C ALA A 396 7.14 12.88 13.41
N MET A 397 6.78 11.69 13.90
CA MET A 397 6.05 10.68 13.13
C MET A 397 4.63 11.13 12.77
N ASP A 398 3.87 11.73 13.69
CA ASP A 398 2.55 12.32 13.39
C ASP A 398 2.65 13.37 12.27
N TYR A 399 3.60 14.30 12.38
CA TYR A 399 3.82 15.29 11.32
C TYR A 399 4.21 14.66 9.99
N LYS A 400 5.07 13.62 10.00
CA LYS A 400 5.45 12.89 8.78
C LYS A 400 4.21 12.28 8.11
N ALA A 401 3.34 11.62 8.87
CA ALA A 401 2.09 11.06 8.35
C ALA A 401 1.15 12.14 7.78
N ARG A 402 1.07 13.31 8.43
CA ARG A 402 0.28 14.45 7.92
C ARG A 402 0.87 15.06 6.65
N ILE A 403 2.19 15.20 6.58
CA ILE A 403 2.89 15.67 5.39
C ILE A 403 2.66 14.68 4.24
N ALA A 404 2.75 13.37 4.50
CA ALA A 404 2.44 12.35 3.51
C ALA A 404 1.01 12.50 2.96
N ARG A 405 0.00 12.72 3.83
CA ARG A 405 -1.39 13.00 3.38
C ARG A 405 -1.49 14.26 2.52
N CYS A 406 -0.80 15.35 2.89
CA CYS A 406 -0.76 16.56 2.06
C CYS A 406 -0.10 16.31 0.70
N ILE A 407 0.98 15.53 0.65
CA ILE A 407 1.66 15.14 -0.59
C ILE A 407 0.72 14.28 -1.45
N ASN A 408 -0.02 13.35 -0.85
CA ASN A 408 -1.03 12.56 -1.55
C ASN A 408 -2.11 13.47 -2.16
N THR A 409 -2.57 14.49 -1.43
CA THR A 409 -3.52 15.48 -1.98
C THR A 409 -2.94 16.25 -3.18
N LEU A 410 -1.66 16.67 -3.08
CA LEU A 410 -0.98 17.35 -4.18
C LEU A 410 -0.85 16.44 -5.40
N ALA A 411 -0.42 15.19 -5.18
CA ALA A 411 -0.28 14.17 -6.20
C ALA A 411 -1.61 13.91 -6.93
N THR A 412 -2.72 13.76 -6.19
CA THR A 412 -4.05 13.58 -6.78
C THR A 412 -4.49 14.78 -7.61
N ALA A 413 -4.28 16.01 -7.12
CA ALA A 413 -4.66 17.21 -7.85
C ALA A 413 -3.84 17.41 -9.13
N MET A 414 -2.56 17.05 -9.08
CA MET A 414 -1.64 17.13 -10.22
C MET A 414 -1.83 15.96 -11.20
N GLY A 415 -2.46 14.87 -10.77
CA GLY A 415 -2.52 13.63 -11.54
C GLY A 415 -1.14 12.95 -11.65
N VAL A 416 -0.22 13.24 -10.73
CA VAL A 416 1.18 12.78 -10.74
C VAL A 416 1.47 12.12 -9.40
N MET A 417 1.49 10.80 -9.37
CA MET A 417 1.78 10.02 -8.17
C MET A 417 3.23 9.50 -8.09
N ASN A 418 3.99 9.59 -9.19
CA ASN A 418 5.31 8.98 -9.35
C ASN A 418 6.48 9.95 -9.65
N GLU A 419 6.28 11.28 -9.67
CA GLU A 419 7.38 12.27 -9.81
C GLU A 419 7.65 13.07 -8.53
#